data_AF-G4CJL4-F1
#
_entry.id   AF-G4CJL4-F1
#
_cell.length_a   1.000
_cell.length_b   1.000
_cell.length_c   1.000
_cell.angle_alpha   90.00
_cell.angle_beta   90.00
_cell.angle_gamma   90.00
#
_symmetry.space_group_name_H-M   'P 1'
#
loop_
_entity.id
_entity.type
_entity.pdbx_description
1 polymer ?
#
loop_
_entity_poly.entity_id
_entity_poly.type
_entity_poly.pdbx_seq_one_letter_code
_entity_poly.pdbx_strand_id
1 'polypeptide(L)'
;MARLAGGRRIDYNESAAIRQHLHSKKENMMKKTTVFGLMLLMAAPAAFARDDWLPQAQQMNREIVAKEDRNARQVKMVSGHLGQARAANHQVQLQAGKYYSFFADCDLKCSDIDLKLSRSNGEMIKLDEEPDDSPMFGWRADRTGTYTLTVGMATCEANRCAYSGQVFQGTKDVF
;
A
#
# COMPACT_ATOMS: atom_id res chain seq x y z
N MET A 1 -21.96 17.71 20.91
CA MET A 1 -20.92 18.75 20.86
C MET A 1 -19.64 18.19 21.45
N ALA A 2 -18.62 17.99 20.62
CA ALA A 2 -17.23 17.84 21.06
C ALA A 2 -16.36 18.42 19.94
N ARG A 3 -15.79 19.61 20.18
CA ARG A 3 -14.80 20.26 19.32
C ARG A 3 -13.45 19.68 19.68
N LEU A 4 -12.79 19.01 18.73
CA LEU A 4 -11.34 18.86 18.73
C LEU A 4 -10.77 19.81 17.67
N ALA A 5 -9.77 20.57 18.09
CA ALA A 5 -9.17 21.66 17.35
C ALA A 5 -8.37 21.17 16.12
N GLY A 6 -8.53 21.86 14.99
CA GLY A 6 -7.43 22.11 14.05
C GLY A 6 -6.91 20.97 13.17
N GLY A 7 -7.58 19.83 13.05
CA GLY A 7 -7.27 18.81 12.04
C GLY A 7 -8.07 19.07 10.76
N ARG A 8 -7.39 19.31 9.63
CA ARG A 8 -8.01 19.23 8.30
C ARG A 8 -8.64 17.83 8.19
N ARG A 9 -9.89 17.74 7.72
CA ARG A 9 -10.61 16.45 7.56
C ARG A 9 -9.71 15.49 6.78
N ILE A 10 -9.60 14.24 7.24
CA ILE A 10 -9.18 13.11 6.39
C ILE A 10 -10.05 13.23 5.14
N ASP A 11 -9.45 13.43 3.97
CA ASP A 11 -10.25 13.48 2.75
C ASP A 11 -10.52 12.04 2.31
N TYR A 12 -11.47 11.41 3.00
CA TYR A 12 -11.96 10.06 2.69
C TYR A 12 -12.33 9.93 1.21
N ASN A 13 -12.77 11.02 0.56
CA ASN A 13 -13.15 10.98 -0.85
C ASN A 13 -11.92 10.88 -1.77
N GLU A 14 -10.81 11.54 -1.40
CA GLU A 14 -9.57 11.50 -2.18
C GLU A 14 -8.92 10.10 -2.12
N SER A 15 -8.89 9.50 -0.93
CA SER A 15 -8.40 8.11 -0.76
C SER A 15 -9.24 7.10 -1.54
N ALA A 16 -10.59 7.25 -1.53
CA ALA A 16 -11.48 6.38 -2.28
C ALA A 16 -11.27 6.47 -3.81
N ALA A 17 -11.06 7.68 -4.36
CA ALA A 17 -10.79 7.87 -5.78
C ALA A 17 -9.45 7.24 -6.20
N ILE A 18 -8.44 7.33 -5.34
CA ILE A 18 -7.12 6.71 -5.57
C ILE A 18 -7.24 5.18 -5.52
N ARG A 19 -7.94 4.61 -4.53
CA ARG A 19 -8.23 3.17 -4.46
C ARG A 19 -8.92 2.68 -5.72
N GLN A 20 -9.97 3.37 -6.18
CA GLN A 20 -10.67 3.04 -7.42
C GLN A 20 -9.75 3.09 -8.65
N HIS A 21 -8.85 4.08 -8.72
CA HIS A 21 -7.88 4.19 -9.80
C HIS A 21 -6.89 3.01 -9.82
N LEU A 22 -6.31 2.67 -8.66
CA LEU A 22 -5.39 1.54 -8.50
C LEU A 22 -6.08 0.22 -8.84
N HIS A 23 -7.26 -0.03 -8.27
CA HIS A 23 -8.05 -1.23 -8.55
C HIS A 23 -8.40 -1.36 -10.04
N SER A 24 -8.88 -0.29 -10.68
CA SER A 24 -9.19 -0.30 -12.12
C SER A 24 -7.96 -0.58 -12.98
N LYS A 25 -6.79 -0.02 -12.62
CA LYS A 25 -5.53 -0.28 -13.30
C LYS A 25 -5.12 -1.75 -13.17
N LYS A 26 -5.24 -2.33 -11.98
CA LYS A 26 -4.97 -3.75 -11.71
C LYS A 26 -5.87 -4.64 -12.55
N GLU A 27 -7.18 -4.43 -12.52
CA GLU A 27 -8.15 -5.18 -13.33
C GLU A 27 -7.86 -5.11 -14.84
N ASN A 28 -7.59 -3.91 -15.35
CA ASN A 28 -7.26 -3.72 -16.76
C ASN A 28 -5.98 -4.46 -17.16
N MET A 29 -5.03 -4.59 -16.23
CA MET A 29 -3.82 -5.37 -16.46
C MET A 29 -4.11 -6.88 -16.46
N MET A 30 -4.94 -7.38 -15.53
CA MET A 30 -5.39 -8.78 -15.53
C MET A 30 -6.13 -9.16 -16.82
N LYS A 31 -7.01 -8.27 -17.32
CA LYS A 31 -7.75 -8.51 -18.57
C LYS A 31 -6.83 -8.58 -19.79
N LYS A 32 -5.72 -7.83 -19.81
CA LYS A 32 -4.75 -7.82 -20.91
C LYS A 32 -3.87 -9.08 -20.96
N THR A 33 -3.60 -9.72 -19.82
CA THR A 33 -2.77 -10.93 -19.78
C THR A 33 -3.52 -12.20 -20.23
N THR A 34 -4.86 -12.23 -20.10
CA THR A 34 -5.69 -13.38 -20.52
C THR A 34 -5.79 -13.57 -22.05
N VAL A 35 -5.38 -12.59 -22.88
CA VAL A 35 -5.64 -12.60 -24.34
C VAL A 35 -4.54 -13.30 -25.19
N PHE A 36 -3.42 -13.76 -24.60
CA PHE A 36 -2.40 -14.52 -25.34
C PHE A 36 -2.62 -16.03 -25.24
N GLY A 37 -3.63 -16.54 -25.95
CA GLY A 37 -3.97 -17.96 -25.97
C GLY A 37 -4.26 -18.50 -27.38
N LEU A 38 -3.24 -18.64 -28.23
CA LEU A 38 -3.02 -19.76 -29.16
C LEU A 38 -1.72 -19.54 -29.98
N MET A 39 -0.60 -20.18 -29.61
CA MET A 39 0.42 -20.65 -30.58
C MET A 39 1.53 -21.51 -29.93
N LEU A 40 1.66 -22.73 -30.49
CA LEU A 40 2.78 -23.68 -30.56
C LEU A 40 3.48 -24.21 -29.29
N LEU A 41 3.51 -25.55 -29.20
CA LEU A 41 4.33 -26.35 -28.29
C LEU A 41 5.83 -26.08 -28.51
N MET A 42 6.46 -25.38 -27.57
CA MET A 42 7.88 -25.47 -27.29
C MET A 42 8.00 -25.72 -25.78
N ALA A 43 8.75 -26.76 -25.38
CA ALA A 43 9.00 -27.05 -23.98
C ALA A 43 9.97 -26.01 -23.39
N ALA A 44 9.45 -24.83 -23.07
CA ALA A 44 10.17 -23.84 -22.27
C ALA A 44 9.97 -24.16 -20.78
N PRO A 45 10.98 -23.99 -19.92
CA PRO A 45 10.74 -23.99 -18.48
C PRO A 45 9.64 -22.96 -18.19
N ALA A 46 8.64 -23.33 -17.40
CA ALA A 46 7.48 -22.50 -17.10
C ALA A 46 7.95 -21.11 -16.63
N ALA A 47 7.97 -20.16 -17.56
CA ALA A 47 8.06 -18.76 -17.24
C ALA A 47 6.70 -18.43 -16.64
N PHE A 48 6.58 -18.59 -15.32
CA PHE A 48 5.49 -17.98 -14.58
C PHE A 48 5.41 -16.53 -15.07
N ALA A 49 4.27 -16.15 -15.64
CA ALA A 49 4.02 -14.77 -16.00
C ALA A 49 4.39 -13.93 -14.78
N ARG A 50 5.43 -13.09 -14.91
CA ARG A 50 5.79 -12.21 -13.80
C ARG A 50 4.58 -11.33 -13.56
N ASP A 51 4.11 -11.37 -12.32
CA ASP A 51 3.14 -10.40 -11.87
C ASP A 51 3.83 -9.04 -11.81
N ASP A 52 3.66 -8.26 -12.87
CA ASP A 52 4.23 -6.92 -12.95
C ASP A 52 3.37 -5.89 -12.20
N TRP A 53 2.30 -6.26 -11.49
CA TRP A 53 1.42 -5.29 -10.82
C TRP A 53 2.15 -4.46 -9.77
N LEU A 54 2.91 -5.12 -8.89
CA LEU A 54 3.51 -4.44 -7.74
C LEU A 54 4.49 -3.32 -8.15
N PRO A 55 5.41 -3.51 -9.13
CA PRO A 55 6.20 -2.40 -9.65
C PRO A 55 5.35 -1.23 -10.20
N GLN A 56 4.24 -1.51 -10.87
CA GLN A 56 3.33 -0.49 -11.40
C GLN A 56 2.63 0.27 -10.26
N ALA A 57 2.10 -0.43 -9.28
CA ALA A 57 1.47 0.15 -8.10
C ALA A 57 2.46 1.06 -7.35
N GLN A 58 3.70 0.58 -7.16
CA GLN A 58 4.75 1.36 -6.52
C GLN A 58 5.08 2.66 -7.26
N GLN A 59 5.04 2.63 -8.59
CA GLN A 59 5.25 3.82 -9.41
C GLN A 59 4.08 4.78 -9.31
N MET A 60 2.84 4.28 -9.36
CA MET A 60 1.64 5.11 -9.18
C MET A 60 1.61 5.77 -7.80
N ASN A 61 1.97 5.06 -6.73
CA ASN A 61 2.07 5.63 -5.38
C ASN A 61 3.09 6.78 -5.31
N ARG A 62 4.23 6.67 -6.03
CA ARG A 62 5.19 7.79 -6.17
C ARG A 62 4.56 8.97 -6.88
N GLU A 63 3.81 8.74 -7.95
CA GLU A 63 3.18 9.78 -8.76
C GLU A 63 2.06 10.50 -7.99
N ILE A 64 1.21 9.75 -7.28
CA ILE A 64 0.17 10.27 -6.38
C ILE A 64 0.80 11.21 -5.35
N VAL A 65 1.82 10.72 -4.63
CA VAL A 65 2.49 11.53 -3.60
C VAL A 65 3.21 12.72 -4.21
N ALA A 66 3.91 12.58 -5.33
CA ALA A 66 4.66 13.68 -5.96
C ALA A 66 3.75 14.75 -6.57
N LYS A 67 2.56 14.37 -7.05
CA LYS A 67 1.55 15.30 -7.55
C LYS A 67 1.06 16.22 -6.42
N GLU A 68 0.80 15.64 -5.26
CA GLU A 68 0.35 16.42 -4.10
C GLU A 68 1.52 17.14 -3.44
N ASP A 69 2.61 16.46 -3.10
CA ASP A 69 3.81 17.03 -2.48
C ASP A 69 5.09 16.68 -3.25
N ARG A 70 5.53 17.60 -4.12
CA ARG A 70 6.78 17.48 -4.89
C ARG A 70 8.05 17.35 -4.05
N ASN A 71 8.01 17.73 -2.78
CA ASN A 71 9.15 17.63 -1.87
C ASN A 71 9.13 16.32 -1.05
N ALA A 72 8.09 15.50 -1.19
CA ALA A 72 8.03 14.22 -0.53
C ALA A 72 9.05 13.24 -1.12
N ARG A 73 9.60 12.40 -0.25
CA ARG A 73 10.58 11.37 -0.60
C ARG A 73 10.19 10.03 -0.01
N GLN A 74 10.40 8.95 -0.74
CA GLN A 74 10.23 7.61 -0.18
C GLN A 74 11.32 7.36 0.86
N VAL A 75 10.92 7.05 2.09
CA VAL A 75 11.82 6.75 3.22
C VAL A 75 11.86 5.27 3.56
N LYS A 76 10.87 4.50 3.11
CA LYS A 76 10.82 3.04 3.29
C LYS A 76 10.18 2.37 2.08
N MET A 77 10.75 1.25 1.69
CA MET A 77 10.17 0.26 0.78
C MET A 77 10.32 -1.10 1.44
N VAL A 78 9.24 -1.85 1.52
CA VAL A 78 9.25 -3.24 1.97
C VAL A 78 8.52 -4.09 0.96
N SER A 79 8.93 -5.35 0.85
CA SER A 79 8.24 -6.34 0.06
C SER A 79 8.37 -7.70 0.71
N GLY A 80 7.47 -8.60 0.37
CA GLY A 80 7.49 -9.95 0.89
C GLY A 80 6.38 -10.79 0.30
N HIS A 81 6.14 -11.93 0.91
CA HIS A 81 5.02 -12.80 0.56
C HIS A 81 4.35 -13.29 1.85
N LEU A 82 3.03 -13.29 1.90
CA LEU A 82 2.23 -13.72 3.04
C LEU A 82 1.19 -14.73 2.58
N GLY A 83 0.94 -15.74 3.41
CA GLY A 83 -0.27 -16.55 3.27
C GLY A 83 -1.47 -15.80 3.83
N GLN A 84 -2.68 -16.24 3.51
CA GLN A 84 -3.90 -15.69 4.08
C GLN A 84 -3.88 -15.70 5.62
N ALA A 85 -4.45 -14.67 6.23
CA ALA A 85 -4.48 -14.45 7.68
C ALA A 85 -3.08 -14.46 8.33
N ARG A 86 -2.07 -14.00 7.60
CA ARG A 86 -0.72 -13.75 8.11
C ARG A 86 -0.37 -12.27 7.97
N ALA A 87 0.52 -11.81 8.85
CA ALA A 87 0.99 -10.44 8.84
C ALA A 87 2.52 -10.39 8.92
N ALA A 88 3.09 -9.30 8.41
CA ALA A 88 4.51 -8.96 8.55
C ALA A 88 4.65 -7.60 9.22
N ASN A 89 5.63 -7.51 10.14
CA ASN A 89 5.96 -6.28 10.85
C ASN A 89 7.25 -5.68 10.31
N HIS A 90 7.21 -4.39 10.01
CA HIS A 90 8.33 -3.63 9.46
C HIS A 90 8.60 -2.41 10.31
N GLN A 91 9.85 -2.23 10.74
CA GLN A 91 10.25 -1.05 11.49
C GLN A 91 10.45 0.15 10.55
N VAL A 92 9.88 1.29 10.93
CA VAL A 92 10.02 2.58 10.26
C VAL A 92 10.39 3.67 11.28
N GLN A 93 11.33 4.53 10.92
CA GLN A 93 11.73 5.67 11.75
C GLN A 93 10.94 6.90 11.31
N LEU A 94 10.19 7.49 12.24
CA LEU A 94 9.43 8.72 12.00
C LEU A 94 10.02 9.87 12.84
N GLN A 95 9.89 11.09 12.33
CA GLN A 95 10.34 12.32 12.97
C GLN A 95 9.12 13.18 13.33
N ALA A 96 9.09 13.67 14.57
CA ALA A 96 8.03 14.57 15.03
C ALA A 96 7.87 15.79 14.10
N GLY A 97 6.63 16.17 13.84
CA GLY A 97 6.25 17.29 12.99
C GLY A 97 6.31 17.03 11.48
N LYS A 98 6.86 15.89 11.04
CA LYS A 98 6.87 15.50 9.61
C LYS A 98 5.57 14.80 9.22
N TYR A 99 5.21 14.98 7.95
CA TYR A 99 4.06 14.35 7.32
C TYR A 99 4.49 13.06 6.64
N TYR A 100 3.66 12.04 6.75
CA TYR A 100 3.92 10.73 6.17
C TYR A 100 2.71 10.19 5.42
N SER A 101 2.97 9.55 4.29
CA SER A 101 1.99 8.79 3.52
C SER A 101 2.41 7.32 3.51
N PHE A 102 1.48 6.44 3.85
CA PHE A 102 1.70 5.00 3.95
C PHE A 102 0.83 4.30 2.91
N PHE A 103 1.39 3.30 2.26
CA PHE A 103 0.71 2.45 1.28
C PHE A 103 1.07 1.00 1.53
N ALA A 104 0.14 0.10 1.24
CA ALA A 104 0.46 -1.27 0.90
C ALA A 104 -0.29 -1.66 -0.38
N ASP A 105 0.27 -2.60 -1.12
CA ASP A 105 -0.31 -3.14 -2.34
C ASP A 105 -0.05 -4.64 -2.35
N CYS A 106 -1.01 -5.44 -2.81
CA CYS A 106 -0.81 -6.87 -3.04
C CYS A 106 -0.93 -7.26 -4.51
N ASP A 107 -0.31 -8.39 -4.84
CA ASP A 107 -0.25 -8.95 -6.19
C ASP A 107 -1.65 -9.31 -6.76
N LEU A 108 -1.70 -9.76 -8.01
CA LEU A 108 -2.95 -10.05 -8.73
C LEU A 108 -3.80 -11.16 -8.11
N LYS A 109 -3.27 -11.94 -7.15
CA LYS A 109 -3.97 -13.04 -6.49
C LYS A 109 -4.54 -12.65 -5.13
N CYS A 110 -4.37 -11.40 -4.73
CA CYS A 110 -4.93 -10.86 -3.50
C CYS A 110 -5.94 -9.77 -3.82
N SER A 111 -7.07 -9.82 -3.10
CA SER A 111 -8.18 -8.87 -3.20
C SER A 111 -8.33 -8.01 -1.94
N ASP A 112 -7.60 -8.34 -0.87
CA ASP A 112 -7.77 -7.72 0.45
C ASP A 112 -6.46 -7.78 1.25
N ILE A 113 -5.87 -6.62 1.51
CA ILE A 113 -4.64 -6.44 2.28
C ILE A 113 -4.83 -5.28 3.26
N ASP A 114 -4.40 -5.48 4.51
CA ASP A 114 -4.55 -4.49 5.58
C ASP A 114 -3.25 -3.72 5.84
N LEU A 115 -3.38 -2.48 6.27
CA LEU A 115 -2.26 -1.63 6.66
C LEU A 115 -2.48 -1.01 8.04
N LYS A 116 -1.50 -1.19 8.94
CA LYS A 116 -1.55 -0.61 10.28
C LYS A 116 -0.24 0.04 10.67
N LEU A 117 -0.32 1.19 11.33
CA LEU A 117 0.81 1.84 12.00
C LEU A 117 0.60 1.78 13.52
N SER A 118 1.63 1.34 14.24
CA SER A 118 1.64 1.30 15.71
C SER A 118 2.95 1.85 16.27
N ARG A 119 2.91 2.38 17.48
CA ARG A 119 4.12 2.78 18.22
C ARG A 119 4.88 1.55 18.73
N SER A 120 6.11 1.77 19.20
CA SER A 120 6.95 0.73 19.82
C SER A 120 6.34 0.08 21.08
N ASN A 121 5.43 0.77 21.78
CA ASN A 121 4.70 0.24 22.93
C ASN A 121 3.43 -0.55 22.54
N GLY A 122 3.15 -0.72 21.24
CA GLY A 122 1.97 -1.43 20.73
C GLY A 122 0.71 -0.57 20.56
N GLU A 123 0.76 0.73 20.91
CA GLU A 123 -0.36 1.65 20.68
C GLU A 123 -0.64 1.79 19.17
N MET A 124 -1.86 1.50 18.75
CA MET A 124 -2.31 1.69 17.37
C MET A 124 -2.50 3.18 17.08
N ILE A 125 -1.97 3.63 15.93
CA ILE A 125 -2.04 5.03 15.49
C ILE A 125 -2.97 5.20 14.31
N LYS A 126 -2.85 4.30 13.33
CA LYS A 126 -3.68 4.26 12.12
C LYS A 126 -3.90 2.81 11.70
N LEU A 127 -5.07 2.57 11.11
CA LEU A 127 -5.50 1.30 10.54
C LEU A 127 -6.33 1.61 9.30
N ASP A 128 -6.09 0.83 8.25
CA ASP A 128 -6.90 0.69 7.05
C ASP A 128 -7.13 -0.82 6.91
N GLU A 129 -8.40 -1.21 7.03
CA GLU A 129 -8.90 -2.61 7.04
C GLU A 129 -10.10 -2.75 6.08
N GLU A 130 -10.25 -1.79 5.18
CA GLU A 130 -11.26 -1.87 4.14
C GLU A 130 -10.92 -3.01 3.17
N PRO A 131 -11.94 -3.72 2.64
CA PRO A 131 -11.73 -4.88 1.78
C PRO A 131 -11.24 -4.46 0.39
N ASP A 132 -10.00 -4.01 0.31
CA ASP A 132 -9.31 -3.55 -0.89
C ASP A 132 -7.84 -4.00 -0.93
N ASP A 133 -7.25 -3.96 -2.12
CA ASP A 133 -5.90 -4.47 -2.37
C ASP A 133 -4.82 -3.38 -2.35
N SER A 134 -5.20 -2.17 -1.92
CA SER A 134 -4.39 -0.95 -1.99
C SER A 134 -4.68 0.01 -0.81
N PRO A 135 -4.56 -0.42 0.46
CA PRO A 135 -4.82 0.43 1.62
C PRO A 135 -3.79 1.56 1.74
N MET A 136 -4.23 2.73 2.21
CA MET A 136 -3.38 3.90 2.38
C MET A 136 -3.89 4.89 3.43
N PHE A 137 -2.97 5.58 4.09
CA PHE A 137 -3.33 6.70 4.97
C PHE A 137 -2.20 7.71 5.15
N GLY A 138 -2.60 8.91 5.56
CA GLY A 138 -1.72 10.00 5.99
C GLY A 138 -1.55 10.03 7.51
N TRP A 139 -0.36 10.45 7.97
CA TRP A 139 -0.13 10.76 9.37
C TRP A 139 0.96 11.82 9.57
N ARG A 140 0.65 12.84 10.37
CA ARG A 140 1.65 13.76 10.90
C ARG A 140 2.20 13.21 12.21
N ALA A 141 3.45 12.75 12.19
CA ALA A 141 4.06 12.17 13.38
C ALA A 141 4.16 13.19 14.51
N ASP A 142 3.66 12.84 15.69
CA ASP A 142 3.68 13.69 16.88
C ASP A 142 4.92 13.44 17.75
N ARG A 143 5.61 12.32 17.53
CA ARG A 143 6.81 11.91 18.27
C ARG A 143 7.85 11.36 17.31
N THR A 144 9.12 11.64 17.61
CA THR A 144 10.24 11.01 16.93
C THR A 144 10.47 9.63 17.53
N GLY A 145 10.67 8.62 16.68
CA GLY A 145 11.02 7.30 17.15
C GLY A 145 10.73 6.20 16.14
N THR A 146 10.85 4.98 16.64
CA THR A 146 10.59 3.76 15.89
C THR A 146 9.11 3.37 16.00
N TYR A 147 8.50 3.13 14.84
CA TYR A 147 7.13 2.67 14.69
C TYR A 147 7.12 1.34 13.96
N THR A 148 6.07 0.56 14.18
CA THR A 148 5.81 -0.69 13.47
C THR A 148 4.74 -0.48 12.41
N LEU A 149 5.13 -0.66 11.15
CA LEU A 149 4.22 -0.82 10.01
C LEU A 149 3.87 -2.30 9.89
N THR A 150 2.60 -2.65 10.08
CA THR A 150 2.10 -4.01 9.91
C THR A 150 1.39 -4.09 8.56
N VAL A 151 1.74 -5.10 7.76
CA VAL A 151 1.01 -5.47 6.55
C VAL A 151 0.31 -6.80 6.81
N GLY A 152 -1.01 -6.84 6.70
CA GLY A 152 -1.84 -8.04 6.91
C GLY A 152 -2.42 -8.56 5.61
N MET A 153 -2.37 -9.87 5.36
CA MET A 153 -2.93 -10.49 4.16
C MET A 153 -4.31 -11.07 4.47
N ALA A 154 -5.35 -10.28 4.32
CA ALA A 154 -6.72 -10.67 4.67
C ALA A 154 -7.27 -11.72 3.68
N THR A 155 -7.17 -11.48 2.37
CA THR A 155 -7.64 -12.42 1.32
C THR A 155 -6.57 -12.66 0.24
N CYS A 156 -6.21 -13.92 0.04
CA CYS A 156 -5.24 -14.37 -0.96
C CYS A 156 -5.69 -15.69 -1.59
N GLU A 157 -5.82 -15.73 -2.91
CA GLU A 157 -6.31 -16.88 -3.69
C GLU A 157 -5.22 -17.93 -3.98
N ALA A 158 -3.99 -17.70 -3.50
CA ALA A 158 -2.88 -18.63 -3.62
C ALA A 158 -2.29 -19.01 -2.26
N ASN A 159 -1.38 -19.98 -2.24
CA ASN A 159 -0.68 -20.38 -1.01
C ASN A 159 0.00 -19.18 -0.32
N ARG A 160 0.57 -18.28 -1.11
CA ARG A 160 1.14 -17.00 -0.67
C ARG A 160 0.97 -15.97 -1.78
N CYS A 161 0.63 -14.74 -1.41
CA CYS A 161 0.58 -13.57 -2.29
C CYS A 161 1.75 -12.66 -1.98
N ALA A 162 2.34 -12.06 -3.00
CA ALA A 162 3.33 -11.02 -2.84
C ALA A 162 2.68 -9.71 -2.40
N TYR A 163 3.44 -8.88 -1.68
CA TYR A 163 3.02 -7.54 -1.29
C TYR A 163 4.18 -6.55 -1.37
N SER A 164 3.85 -5.26 -1.47
CA SER A 164 4.74 -4.16 -1.15
C SER A 164 4.13 -3.23 -0.11
N GLY A 165 4.99 -2.51 0.61
CA GLY A 165 4.61 -1.38 1.45
C GLY A 165 5.56 -0.20 1.22
N GLN A 166 5.00 1.00 1.08
CA GLN A 166 5.77 2.23 0.87
C GLN A 166 5.45 3.26 1.94
N VAL A 167 6.51 3.96 2.38
CA VAL A 167 6.36 5.11 3.27
C VAL A 167 7.07 6.29 2.65
N PHE A 168 6.36 7.40 2.54
CA PHE A 168 6.86 8.68 2.06
C PHE A 168 6.89 9.67 3.21
N GLN A 169 7.95 10.48 3.28
CA GLN A 169 8.04 11.63 4.18
C GLN A 169 7.89 12.90 3.35
N GLY A 170 6.94 13.75 3.70
CA GLY A 170 6.65 15.02 3.04
C GLY A 170 6.67 16.23 3.97
N THR A 171 6.08 17.30 3.46
CA THR A 171 5.96 18.64 4.02
C THR A 171 4.50 19.02 4.31
N LYS A 172 3.53 18.25 3.82
CA LYS A 172 2.10 18.41 4.07
C LYS A 172 1.35 17.07 4.00
N ASP A 173 0.11 17.05 4.49
CA ASP A 173 -0.79 15.90 4.35
C ASP A 173 -1.13 15.65 2.87
N VAL A 174 -1.16 14.37 2.49
CA VAL A 174 -1.62 13.87 1.17
C VAL A 174 -3.00 13.21 1.26
N PHE A 175 -3.40 12.76 2.46
CA PHE A 175 -4.63 12.02 2.77
C PHE A 175 -5.26 12.54 4.06
#